data_AF-A0A1E5WDR1-F1
#
_entry.id   AF-A0A1E5WDR1-F1
#
_cell.length_a   1.000
_cell.length_b   1.000
_cell.length_c   1.000
_cell.angle_alpha   90.00
_cell.angle_beta   90.00
_cell.angle_gamma   90.00
#
_symmetry.space_group_name_H-M   'P 1'
#
loop_
_entity.id
_entity.type
_entity.pdbx_description
1 polymer ?
#
loop_
_entity_poly.entity_id
_entity_poly.type
_entity_poly.pdbx_seq_one_letter_code
_entity_poly.pdbx_strand_id
1 'polypeptide(L)'
;MPPTPRKRKAPQSQPPRRTRSCSRLDFRCPADGAWYGARVTVQRGALRVMYEEFPEELDEWYDPAVLAASSARDVAALRARFRTASPPLDDARCRDVRPGAPLCVSCPLDGDLLKFYDAVLESVFPAAHGIVDGEERCPCRFTVRWTEGPRAGSMEEVGVERVCCVQSSPVQDPVLNEFLDGVTKLLGNGNRGATASQEIGAAAGAEGGVPADAPPGFQRKFGARA
;
A
#
# COMPACT_ATOMS: atom_id res chain seq x y z
N MET A 1 -57.08 7.08 -38.20
CA MET A 1 -56.24 5.87 -38.02
C MET A 1 -54.90 6.30 -37.45
N PRO A 2 -54.51 5.86 -36.25
CA PRO A 2 -53.24 6.26 -35.64
C PRO A 2 -52.06 5.46 -36.24
N PRO A 3 -50.87 6.07 -36.41
CA PRO A 3 -49.70 5.38 -36.94
C PRO A 3 -49.10 4.41 -35.91
N THR A 4 -48.65 3.26 -36.40
CA THR A 4 -48.11 2.13 -35.64
C THR A 4 -46.76 2.46 -34.97
N PRO A 5 -46.48 1.92 -33.77
CA PRO A 5 -45.25 2.20 -33.04
C PRO A 5 -44.05 1.48 -33.66
N ARG A 6 -42.96 2.24 -33.89
CA ARG A 6 -41.67 1.75 -34.37
C ARG A 6 -41.01 0.83 -33.32
N LYS A 7 -40.65 -0.39 -33.71
CA LYS A 7 -39.84 -1.34 -32.92
C LYS A 7 -38.51 -0.68 -32.53
N ARG A 8 -38.29 -0.46 -31.22
CA ARG A 8 -37.00 -0.05 -30.67
C ARG A 8 -36.05 -1.24 -30.70
N LYS A 9 -34.89 -1.06 -31.35
CA LYS A 9 -33.78 -2.01 -31.40
C LYS A 9 -33.15 -2.08 -30.00
N ALA A 10 -33.11 -3.26 -29.39
CA ALA A 10 -32.51 -3.46 -28.07
C ALA A 10 -31.01 -3.11 -28.11
N PRO A 11 -30.46 -2.43 -27.09
CA PRO A 11 -29.01 -2.20 -27.00
C PRO A 11 -28.30 -3.55 -26.89
N GLN A 12 -27.33 -3.79 -27.76
CA GLN A 12 -26.46 -4.95 -27.70
C GLN A 12 -25.69 -4.91 -26.37
N SER A 13 -25.91 -5.94 -25.54
CA SER A 13 -25.19 -6.21 -24.31
C SER A 13 -23.69 -6.32 -24.61
N GLN A 14 -22.92 -5.34 -24.12
CA GLN A 14 -21.47 -5.45 -24.08
C GLN A 14 -21.08 -6.70 -23.26
N PRO A 15 -20.07 -7.48 -23.68
CA PRO A 15 -19.58 -8.57 -22.85
C PRO A 15 -19.09 -7.98 -21.53
N PRO A 16 -19.30 -8.67 -20.39
CA PRO A 16 -18.84 -8.17 -19.11
C PRO A 16 -17.33 -7.96 -19.20
N ARG A 17 -16.89 -6.70 -19.10
CA ARG A 17 -15.49 -6.40 -18.79
C ARG A 17 -15.22 -7.20 -17.53
N ARG A 18 -14.25 -8.12 -17.58
CA ARG A 18 -13.69 -8.72 -16.37
C ARG A 18 -13.22 -7.56 -15.51
N THR A 19 -14.04 -7.16 -14.56
CA THR A 19 -13.68 -6.29 -13.45
C THR A 19 -12.67 -7.10 -12.65
N ARG A 20 -11.41 -7.05 -13.11
CA ARG A 20 -10.25 -7.34 -12.28
C ARG A 20 -10.41 -6.43 -11.08
N SER A 21 -10.83 -7.00 -9.96
CA SER A 21 -10.93 -6.30 -8.69
C SER A 21 -9.55 -5.73 -8.39
N CYS A 22 -9.36 -4.47 -8.72
CA CYS A 22 -8.14 -3.76 -8.38
C CYS A 22 -8.37 -3.21 -6.98
N SER A 23 -8.19 -4.08 -5.99
CA SER A 23 -8.29 -3.70 -4.59
C SER A 23 -7.22 -2.65 -4.32
N ARG A 24 -7.63 -1.51 -3.73
CA ARG A 24 -6.69 -0.47 -3.31
C ARG A 24 -5.91 -0.99 -2.11
N LEU A 25 -4.59 -0.98 -2.20
CA LEU A 25 -3.68 -1.43 -1.16
C LEU A 25 -2.86 -0.24 -0.65
N ASP A 26 -2.29 -0.38 0.54
CA ASP A 26 -1.11 0.41 0.89
C ASP A 26 0.14 -0.45 0.60
N PHE A 27 1.14 0.15 -0.03
CA PHE A 27 2.45 -0.44 -0.27
C PHE A 27 3.55 0.36 0.43
N ARG A 28 4.43 -0.34 1.14
CA ARG A 28 5.58 0.25 1.83
C ARG A 28 6.77 0.33 0.89
N CYS A 29 7.10 1.53 0.44
CA CYS A 29 8.19 1.79 -0.49
C CYS A 29 9.55 1.30 0.09
N PRO A 30 10.36 0.55 -0.68
CA PRO A 30 11.68 0.13 -0.23
C PRO A 30 12.68 1.27 -0.01
N ALA A 31 12.59 2.34 -0.80
CA ALA A 31 13.57 3.41 -0.80
C ALA A 31 13.53 4.28 0.46
N ASP A 32 12.32 4.56 0.99
CA ASP A 32 12.15 5.50 2.11
C ASP A 32 11.32 4.94 3.28
N GLY A 33 10.78 3.72 3.14
CA GLY A 33 9.99 3.06 4.16
C GLY A 33 8.61 3.67 4.42
N ALA A 34 8.15 4.62 3.61
CA ALA A 34 6.83 5.25 3.72
C ALA A 34 5.72 4.42 3.05
N TRP A 35 4.49 4.63 3.48
CA TRP A 35 3.30 3.95 2.97
C TRP A 35 2.56 4.77 1.92
N TYR A 36 2.40 4.19 0.74
CA TYR A 36 1.74 4.79 -0.41
C TYR A 36 0.49 4.01 -0.79
N GLY A 37 -0.53 4.71 -1.30
CA GLY A 37 -1.63 4.03 -1.99
C GLY A 37 -1.08 3.35 -3.23
N ALA A 38 -1.49 2.10 -3.46
CA ALA A 38 -0.98 1.31 -4.57
C ALA A 38 -2.03 0.35 -5.14
N ARG A 39 -1.78 -0.05 -6.39
CA ARG A 39 -2.51 -1.09 -7.09
C ARG A 39 -1.51 -2.12 -7.60
N VAL A 40 -1.94 -3.36 -7.72
CA VAL A 40 -1.08 -4.45 -8.20
C VAL A 40 -1.66 -5.10 -9.44
N THR A 41 -0.77 -5.55 -10.32
CA THR A 41 -1.13 -6.35 -11.49
C THR A 41 0.03 -7.26 -11.88
N VAL A 42 -0.25 -8.30 -12.67
CA VAL A 42 0.81 -9.12 -13.28
C VAL A 42 0.94 -8.72 -14.74
N GLN A 43 2.13 -8.28 -15.14
CA GLN A 43 2.45 -7.88 -16.50
C GLN A 43 3.71 -8.61 -16.96
N ARG A 44 3.62 -9.29 -18.11
CA ARG A 44 4.71 -10.11 -18.66
C ARG A 44 5.29 -11.13 -17.65
N GLY A 45 4.45 -11.63 -16.74
CA GLY A 45 4.85 -12.60 -15.72
C GLY A 45 5.44 -12.00 -14.44
N ALA A 46 5.80 -10.72 -14.44
CA ALA A 46 6.28 -10.01 -13.25
C ALA A 46 5.11 -9.34 -12.51
N LEU A 47 5.21 -9.26 -11.18
CA LEU A 47 4.31 -8.45 -10.37
C LEU A 47 4.72 -6.98 -10.51
N ARG A 48 3.79 -6.16 -10.97
CA ARG A 48 3.92 -4.71 -11.05
C ARG A 48 3.13 -4.06 -9.92
N VAL A 49 3.79 -3.21 -9.14
CA VAL A 49 3.17 -2.37 -8.11
C VAL A 49 3.11 -0.96 -8.66
N MET A 50 1.90 -0.47 -8.88
CA MET A 50 1.63 0.87 -9.37
C MET A 50 1.34 1.78 -8.19
N TYR A 51 2.18 2.79 -7.99
CA TYR A 51 1.93 3.82 -6.99
C TYR A 51 0.77 4.70 -7.47
N GLU A 52 -0.24 4.89 -6.63
CA GLU A 52 -1.34 5.78 -6.98
C GLU A 52 -0.88 7.24 -6.97
N GLU A 53 -1.31 8.00 -7.98
CA GLU A 53 -1.00 9.44 -8.13
C GLU A 53 0.47 9.72 -8.52
N PHE A 54 1.24 8.68 -8.79
CA PHE A 54 2.60 8.75 -9.31
C PHE A 54 2.66 8.21 -10.75
N PRO A 55 3.64 8.68 -11.54
CA PRO A 55 3.79 8.24 -12.91
C PRO A 55 4.43 6.85 -12.96
N GLU A 56 4.19 6.13 -14.06
CA GLU A 56 4.50 4.70 -14.20
C GLU A 56 6.00 4.37 -14.11
N GLU A 57 6.87 5.36 -14.34
CA GLU A 57 8.33 5.23 -14.26
C GLU A 57 8.80 4.92 -12.83
N LEU A 58 7.98 5.24 -11.83
CA LEU A 58 8.27 4.96 -10.42
C LEU A 58 7.72 3.62 -9.96
N ASP A 59 7.02 2.86 -10.82
CA ASP A 59 6.44 1.59 -10.44
C ASP A 59 7.50 0.54 -10.07
N GLU A 60 7.16 -0.31 -9.09
CA GLU A 60 8.04 -1.42 -8.70
C GLU A 60 7.72 -2.68 -9.50
N TRP A 61 8.76 -3.44 -9.82
CA TRP A 61 8.66 -4.68 -10.57
C TRP A 61 9.34 -5.83 -9.83
N TYR A 62 8.62 -6.93 -9.67
CA TYR A 62 9.12 -8.13 -9.01
C TYR A 62 9.05 -9.33 -9.96
N ASP A 63 10.22 -9.82 -10.34
CA ASP A 63 10.36 -11.01 -11.17
C ASP A 63 10.17 -12.28 -10.32
N PRO A 64 9.29 -13.22 -10.72
CA PRO A 64 9.01 -14.41 -9.94
C PRO A 64 10.19 -15.39 -9.89
N ALA A 65 11.03 -15.46 -10.92
CA ALA A 65 12.21 -16.33 -10.93
C ALA A 65 13.30 -15.77 -10.01
N VAL A 66 13.51 -14.46 -9.99
CA VAL A 66 14.43 -13.80 -9.05
C VAL A 66 13.96 -14.05 -7.61
N LEU A 67 12.68 -13.82 -7.32
CA LEU A 67 12.12 -14.09 -5.99
C LEU A 67 12.19 -15.58 -5.60
N ALA A 68 11.98 -16.49 -6.56
CA ALA A 68 12.06 -17.93 -6.31
C ALA A 68 13.49 -18.45 -6.17
N ALA A 69 14.50 -17.71 -6.63
CA ALA A 69 15.90 -17.97 -6.34
C ALA A 69 16.33 -17.42 -4.97
N SER A 70 15.56 -16.50 -4.40
CA SER A 70 15.76 -15.93 -3.06
C SER A 70 15.26 -16.87 -1.96
N SER A 71 15.17 -16.37 -0.72
CA SER A 71 14.67 -17.16 0.41
C SER A 71 13.17 -17.01 0.62
N ALA A 72 12.55 -17.99 1.28
CA ALA A 72 11.14 -17.87 1.72
C ALA A 72 10.93 -16.64 2.64
N ARG A 73 11.97 -16.19 3.34
CA ARG A 73 11.95 -14.98 4.15
C ARG A 73 11.81 -13.72 3.29
N ASP A 74 12.41 -13.69 2.11
CA ASP A 74 12.34 -12.53 1.21
C ASP A 74 10.94 -12.40 0.59
N VAL A 75 10.32 -13.53 0.22
CA VAL A 75 8.92 -13.55 -0.22
C VAL A 75 7.98 -13.10 0.89
N ALA A 76 8.22 -13.53 2.13
CA ALA A 76 7.46 -13.06 3.30
C ALA A 76 7.68 -11.56 3.56
N ALA A 77 8.91 -11.06 3.39
CA ALA A 77 9.23 -9.64 3.52
C ALA A 77 8.52 -8.80 2.45
N LEU A 78 8.48 -9.27 1.20
CA LEU A 78 7.69 -8.63 0.14
C LEU A 78 6.21 -8.60 0.50
N ARG A 79 5.64 -9.72 0.96
CA ARG A 79 4.24 -9.78 1.40
C ARG A 79 3.94 -8.75 2.51
N ALA A 80 4.86 -8.59 3.46
CA ALA A 80 4.72 -7.66 4.57
C ALA A 80 4.80 -6.18 4.15
N ARG A 81 5.23 -5.87 2.93
CA ARG A 81 5.16 -4.51 2.36
C ARG A 81 3.77 -4.14 1.86
N PHE A 82 2.83 -5.07 1.83
CA PHE A 82 1.45 -4.79 1.48
C PHE A 82 0.56 -4.86 2.70
N ARG A 83 -0.41 -3.95 2.76
CA ARG A 83 -1.55 -4.05 3.67
C ARG A 83 -2.81 -3.55 2.99
N THR A 84 -3.95 -3.85 3.58
CA THR A 84 -5.22 -3.22 3.18
C THR A 84 -5.08 -1.69 3.29
N ALA A 85 -5.62 -0.95 2.33
CA ALA A 85 -5.56 0.51 2.35
C ALA A 85 -6.00 1.06 3.72
N SER A 86 -5.21 1.98 4.28
CA SER A 86 -5.49 2.57 5.60
C SER A 86 -6.40 3.79 5.43
N PRO A 87 -7.71 3.69 5.69
CA PRO A 87 -8.59 4.83 5.57
C PRO A 87 -8.25 5.90 6.62
N PRO A 88 -8.52 7.18 6.33
CA PRO A 88 -8.44 8.24 7.33
C PRO A 88 -9.32 7.94 8.52
N LEU A 89 -8.90 8.38 9.69
CA LEU A 89 -9.76 8.39 10.86
C LEU A 89 -10.87 9.42 10.62
N ASP A 90 -12.10 8.94 10.61
CA ASP A 90 -13.29 9.79 10.53
C ASP A 90 -13.49 10.50 11.87
N ASP A 91 -13.80 11.80 11.82
CA ASP A 91 -14.07 12.66 12.96
C ASP A 91 -15.10 12.04 13.92
N ALA A 92 -16.18 11.46 13.38
CA ALA A 92 -17.23 10.79 14.15
C ALA A 92 -16.74 9.49 14.82
N ARG A 93 -15.71 8.86 14.25
CA ARG A 93 -15.13 7.59 14.70
C ARG A 93 -13.85 7.75 15.51
N CYS A 94 -13.43 8.97 15.78
CA CYS A 94 -12.20 9.24 16.52
C CYS A 94 -12.17 8.59 17.92
N ARG A 95 -13.36 8.35 18.51
CA ARG A 95 -13.55 7.69 19.81
C ARG A 95 -13.50 6.16 19.75
N ASP A 96 -13.43 5.56 18.57
CA ASP A 96 -13.31 4.11 18.42
C ASP A 96 -11.87 3.62 18.65
N VAL A 97 -10.90 4.51 18.43
CA VAL A 97 -9.47 4.17 18.52
C VAL A 97 -9.05 4.02 19.99
N ARG A 98 -8.18 3.05 20.27
CA ARG A 98 -7.73 2.70 21.62
C ARG A 98 -6.21 2.71 21.70
N PRO A 99 -5.61 3.10 22.84
CA PRO A 99 -4.18 2.93 23.07
C PRO A 99 -3.70 1.53 22.69
N GLY A 100 -2.51 1.45 22.09
CA GLY A 100 -1.95 0.24 21.49
C GLY A 100 -2.37 -0.01 20.04
N ALA A 101 -3.34 0.74 19.48
CA ALA A 101 -3.75 0.56 18.10
C ALA A 101 -2.61 0.94 17.11
N PRO A 102 -2.35 0.12 16.08
CA PRO A 102 -1.46 0.49 15.00
C PRO A 102 -2.11 1.56 14.13
N LEU A 103 -1.37 2.63 13.88
CA LEU A 103 -1.78 3.78 13.08
C LEU A 103 -0.78 4.03 11.97
N CYS A 104 -1.27 4.65 10.91
CA CYS A 104 -0.47 5.20 9.84
C CYS A 104 -0.61 6.71 9.90
N VAL A 105 0.48 7.41 10.24
CA VAL A 105 0.43 8.84 10.57
C VAL A 105 1.21 9.64 9.54
N SER A 106 0.64 10.75 9.11
CA SER A 106 1.31 11.67 8.21
C SER A 106 2.44 12.38 8.96
N CYS A 107 3.64 12.38 8.40
CA CYS A 107 4.85 13.03 8.90
C CYS A 107 5.22 14.15 7.92
N PRO A 108 5.09 15.43 8.33
CA PRO A 108 5.63 16.52 7.54
C PRO A 108 7.15 16.44 7.55
N LEU A 109 7.72 16.58 6.36
CA LEU A 109 9.15 16.66 6.09
C LEU A 109 9.46 18.02 5.45
N ASP A 110 10.73 18.30 5.23
CA ASP A 110 11.16 19.55 4.61
C ASP A 110 10.56 19.74 3.22
N GLY A 111 10.33 21.00 2.82
CA GLY A 111 9.83 21.35 1.49
C GLY A 111 8.37 20.95 1.22
N ASP A 112 7.51 21.02 2.24
CA ASP A 112 6.07 20.68 2.16
C ASP A 112 5.79 19.21 1.78
N LEU A 113 6.80 18.34 1.89
CA LEU A 113 6.66 16.92 1.61
C LEU A 113 5.94 16.25 2.77
N LEU A 114 4.84 15.57 2.48
CA LEU A 114 4.09 14.79 3.47
C LEU A 114 4.25 13.30 3.15
N LYS A 115 4.80 12.52 4.09
CA LYS A 115 4.89 11.06 3.96
C LYS A 115 4.14 10.38 5.09
N PHE A 116 3.86 9.09 4.95
CA PHE A 116 3.07 8.35 5.92
C PHE A 116 3.88 7.19 6.48
N TYR A 117 3.96 7.08 7.81
CA TYR A 117 4.74 6.05 8.50
C TYR A 117 3.91 5.40 9.60
N ASP A 118 4.36 4.23 10.04
CA ASP A 118 3.70 3.53 11.13
C ASP A 118 4.01 4.16 12.48
N ALA A 119 2.98 4.21 13.30
CA ALA A 119 3.03 4.62 14.69
C ALA A 119 2.05 3.77 15.51
N VAL A 120 2.18 3.81 16.83
CA VAL A 120 1.23 3.22 17.76
C VAL A 120 0.57 4.34 18.55
N LEU A 121 -0.74 4.23 18.76
CA LEU A 121 -1.46 5.16 19.62
C LEU A 121 -1.07 4.93 21.09
N GLU A 122 -0.62 5.97 21.78
CA GLU A 122 -0.28 5.91 23.21
C GLU A 122 -1.44 6.45 24.06
N SER A 123 -2.04 7.57 23.68
CA SER A 123 -3.17 8.16 24.42
C SER A 123 -4.07 9.02 23.53
N VAL A 124 -5.33 9.16 23.95
CA VAL A 124 -6.33 10.04 23.31
C VAL A 124 -6.74 11.12 24.30
N PHE A 125 -6.69 12.37 23.87
CA PHE A 125 -7.19 13.54 24.59
C PHE A 125 -8.50 13.99 23.93
N PRO A 126 -9.66 13.54 24.45
CA PRO A 126 -10.94 13.87 23.86
C PRO A 126 -11.28 15.35 24.08
N ALA A 127 -11.91 15.95 23.08
CA ALA A 127 -12.45 17.29 23.13
C ALA A 127 -13.91 17.30 22.64
N ALA A 128 -14.65 18.38 22.90
CA ALA A 128 -16.01 18.51 22.39
C ALA A 128 -15.97 18.72 20.87
N HIS A 129 -16.69 17.90 20.12
CA HIS A 129 -16.77 18.04 18.67
C HIS A 129 -17.67 19.22 18.31
N GLY A 130 -17.30 19.93 17.25
CA GLY A 130 -18.10 21.02 16.69
C GLY A 130 -18.71 20.62 15.35
N ILE A 131 -19.71 21.37 14.89
CA ILE A 131 -20.17 21.32 13.50
C ILE A 131 -19.71 22.62 12.84
N VAL A 132 -18.97 22.51 11.75
CA VAL A 132 -18.55 23.66 10.94
C VAL A 132 -18.97 23.39 9.51
N ASP A 133 -19.71 24.33 8.91
CA ASP A 133 -20.26 24.23 7.55
C ASP A 133 -21.12 22.97 7.31
N GLY A 134 -21.77 22.47 8.36
CA GLY A 134 -22.61 21.26 8.31
C GLY A 134 -21.83 19.95 8.44
N GLU A 135 -20.51 19.98 8.61
CA GLU A 135 -19.67 18.81 8.85
C GLU A 135 -19.14 18.78 10.28
N GLU A 136 -19.07 17.58 10.86
CA GLU A 136 -18.45 17.37 12.17
C GLU A 136 -16.94 17.62 12.08
N ARG A 137 -16.42 18.45 12.99
CA ARG A 137 -14.99 18.68 13.17
C ARG A 137 -14.57 18.17 14.53
N CYS A 138 -13.61 17.26 14.53
CA CYS A 138 -13.02 16.64 15.70
C CYS A 138 -11.75 17.39 16.15
N PRO A 139 -11.76 18.05 17.32
CA PRO A 139 -10.57 18.69 17.89
C PRO A 139 -9.77 17.76 18.83
N CYS A 140 -10.10 16.47 18.88
CA CYS A 140 -9.38 15.51 19.71
C CYS A 140 -7.91 15.42 19.31
N ARG A 141 -7.05 15.20 20.29
CA ARG A 141 -5.61 15.02 20.09
C ARG A 141 -5.19 13.60 20.42
N PHE A 142 -4.22 13.11 19.67
CA PHE A 142 -3.71 11.75 19.77
C PHE A 142 -2.22 11.81 20.01
N THR A 143 -1.74 11.26 21.11
CA THR A 143 -0.30 11.04 21.27
C THR A 143 0.05 9.72 20.64
N VAL A 144 0.95 9.77 19.67
CA VAL A 144 1.45 8.59 18.96
C VAL A 144 2.92 8.41 19.24
N ARG A 145 3.39 7.16 19.24
CA ARG A 145 4.81 6.83 19.21
C ARG A 145 5.15 6.25 17.86
N TRP A 146 6.04 6.92 17.14
CA TRP A 146 6.50 6.49 15.83
C TRP A 146 7.24 5.16 15.95
N THR A 147 6.85 4.15 15.17
CA THR A 147 7.55 2.86 15.11
C THR A 147 8.51 2.80 13.94
N GLU A 148 8.25 3.60 12.90
CA GLU A 148 9.00 3.61 11.65
C GLU A 148 9.22 5.06 11.17
N GLY A 149 10.10 5.22 10.18
CA GLY A 149 10.37 6.50 9.54
C GLY A 149 11.34 7.39 10.33
N PRO A 150 11.53 8.65 9.89
CA PRO A 150 12.58 9.54 10.41
C PRO A 150 12.36 9.96 11.88
N ARG A 151 11.16 9.75 12.42
CA ARG A 151 10.80 10.08 13.80
C ARG A 151 10.73 8.84 14.71
N ALA A 152 11.13 7.66 14.23
CA ALA A 152 11.02 6.41 14.97
C ALA A 152 11.55 6.52 16.41
N GLY A 153 10.77 6.00 17.37
CA GLY A 153 11.06 6.05 18.80
C GLY A 153 10.58 7.33 19.51
N SER A 154 10.32 8.42 18.79
CA SER A 154 9.79 9.65 19.38
C SER A 154 8.27 9.61 19.57
N MET A 155 7.78 10.47 20.46
CA MET A 155 6.35 10.70 20.66
C MET A 155 5.94 12.04 20.06
N GLU A 156 4.74 12.11 19.52
CA GLU A 156 4.17 13.33 18.93
C GLU A 156 2.68 13.41 19.20
N GLU A 157 2.17 14.62 19.42
CA GLU A 157 0.73 14.89 19.45
C GLU A 157 0.24 15.28 18.05
N VAL A 158 -0.77 14.59 17.55
CA VAL A 158 -1.36 14.82 16.23
C VAL A 158 -2.87 14.99 16.30
N GLY A 159 -3.45 15.69 15.32
CA GLY A 159 -4.91 15.77 15.14
C GLY A 159 -5.44 14.61 14.30
N VAL A 160 -6.78 14.50 14.25
CA VAL A 160 -7.50 13.46 13.50
C VAL A 160 -7.11 13.44 12.01
N GLU A 161 -6.84 14.62 11.42
CA GLU A 161 -6.55 14.83 10.01
C GLU A 161 -5.22 14.19 9.55
N ARG A 162 -4.36 13.82 10.51
CA ARG A 162 -3.07 13.18 10.26
C ARG A 162 -3.10 11.67 10.45
N VAL A 163 -4.19 11.10 10.94
CA VAL A 163 -4.28 9.70 11.35
C VAL A 163 -5.05 8.88 10.32
N CYS A 164 -4.44 7.78 9.88
CA CYS A 164 -5.10 6.71 9.14
C CYS A 164 -5.13 5.43 9.99
N CYS A 165 -6.25 4.72 9.96
CA CYS A 165 -6.45 3.48 10.71
C CYS A 165 -5.86 2.29 9.96
N VAL A 166 -4.92 1.58 10.59
CA VAL A 166 -4.35 0.35 10.02
C VAL A 166 -5.26 -0.82 10.36
N GLN A 167 -5.67 -1.56 9.34
CA GLN A 167 -6.41 -2.81 9.54
C GLN A 167 -5.43 -3.96 9.78
N SER A 168 -5.65 -4.73 10.84
CA SER A 168 -4.85 -5.94 11.15
C SER A 168 -5.24 -7.15 10.30
N SER A 169 -6.21 -7.03 9.41
CA SER A 169 -6.64 -8.12 8.54
C SER A 169 -5.54 -8.45 7.51
N PRO A 170 -5.31 -9.73 7.18
CA PRO A 170 -4.41 -10.10 6.10
C PRO A 170 -4.86 -9.47 4.78
N VAL A 171 -3.92 -9.12 3.91
CA VAL A 171 -4.21 -8.60 2.57
C VAL A 171 -5.00 -9.62 1.75
N GLN A 172 -6.19 -9.21 1.30
CA GLN A 172 -7.09 -10.02 0.47
C GLN A 172 -7.11 -9.54 -0.99
N ASP A 173 -5.93 -9.31 -1.57
CA ASP A 173 -5.84 -9.04 -3.00
C ASP A 173 -5.60 -10.34 -3.77
N PRO A 174 -6.50 -10.74 -4.69
CA PRO A 174 -6.39 -12.02 -5.40
C PRO A 174 -5.16 -12.07 -6.30
N VAL A 175 -4.77 -10.96 -6.93
CA VAL A 175 -3.63 -10.92 -7.86
C VAL A 175 -2.32 -11.08 -7.11
N LEU A 176 -2.16 -10.34 -6.00
CA LEU A 176 -0.99 -10.45 -5.13
C LEU A 176 -0.88 -11.85 -4.54
N ASN A 177 -1.98 -12.38 -4.00
CA ASN A 177 -1.98 -13.70 -3.38
C ASN A 177 -1.64 -14.81 -4.39
N GLU A 178 -2.26 -14.80 -5.57
CA GLU A 178 -1.96 -15.78 -6.63
C GLU A 178 -0.49 -15.72 -7.07
N PHE A 179 0.06 -14.51 -7.24
CA PHE A 179 1.47 -14.34 -7.60
C PHE A 179 2.41 -14.91 -6.53
N LEU A 180 2.23 -14.53 -5.26
CA LEU A 180 3.09 -14.97 -4.16
C LEU A 180 2.98 -16.48 -3.91
N ASP A 181 1.79 -17.06 -4.05
CA ASP A 181 1.59 -18.51 -3.96
C ASP A 181 2.32 -19.24 -5.09
N GLY A 182 2.31 -18.67 -6.30
CA GLY A 182 3.09 -19.17 -7.44
C GLY A 182 4.59 -19.20 -7.15
N VAL A 183 5.14 -18.10 -6.65
CA VAL A 183 6.56 -17.99 -6.27
C VAL A 183 6.92 -19.00 -5.16
N THR A 184 6.05 -19.14 -4.15
CA THR A 184 6.27 -20.08 -3.03
C THR A 184 6.31 -21.54 -3.51
N LYS A 185 5.51 -21.90 -4.51
CA LYS A 185 5.56 -23.24 -5.14
C LYS A 185 6.86 -23.46 -5.91
N LEU A 186 7.38 -22.44 -6.60
CA LEU A 186 8.65 -22.52 -7.31
C LEU A 186 9.82 -22.75 -6.34
N LEU A 187 9.84 -22.06 -5.20
CA LEU A 187 10.81 -22.27 -4.13
C LEU A 187 10.83 -23.74 -3.65
N GLY A 188 9.66 -24.33 -3.41
CA GLY A 188 9.53 -25.72 -2.97
C GLY A 188 10.00 -26.75 -4.01
N ASN A 189 9.85 -26.42 -5.30
CA ASN A 189 10.25 -27.31 -6.40
C ASN A 189 11.76 -27.23 -6.70
N GLY A 190 12.40 -26.08 -6.47
CA GLY A 190 13.85 -25.92 -6.64
C GLY A 190 14.69 -26.85 -5.75
N ASN A 191 14.13 -27.28 -4.61
CA ASN A 191 14.82 -28.17 -3.66
C ASN A 191 14.75 -29.68 -4.03
N ARG A 192 14.02 -30.06 -5.10
CA ARG A 192 13.97 -31.45 -5.61
C ARG A 192 14.97 -31.73 -6.74
N GLY A 193 15.69 -30.70 -7.22
CA GLY A 193 16.60 -30.82 -8.37
C GLY A 193 18.10 -30.86 -8.04
N ALA A 194 18.50 -30.67 -6.79
CA ALA A 194 19.91 -30.52 -6.41
C ALA A 194 20.58 -31.86 -6.03
N THR A 195 20.58 -32.84 -6.95
CA THR A 195 21.61 -33.90 -6.98
C THR A 195 21.94 -34.25 -8.44
N ALA A 196 22.79 -33.43 -9.06
CA ALA A 196 23.70 -33.83 -10.14
C ALA A 196 24.72 -32.69 -10.34
N SER A 197 26.01 -33.04 -10.15
CA SER A 197 27.30 -32.45 -10.57
C SER A 197 27.26 -31.23 -11.53
N GLN A 198 28.18 -30.25 -11.51
CA GLN A 198 29.64 -30.35 -11.41
C GLN A 198 30.25 -28.92 -11.33
N GLU A 199 31.42 -28.77 -10.71
CA GLU A 199 32.24 -27.54 -10.62
C GLU A 199 32.74 -27.03 -11.99
N ILE A 200 32.85 -25.71 -12.21
CA ILE A 200 34.09 -24.89 -12.29
C ILE A 200 33.83 -23.44 -12.80
N GLY A 201 34.57 -22.44 -12.29
CA GLY A 201 34.85 -21.17 -12.99
C GLY A 201 34.77 -19.88 -12.14
N ALA A 202 35.90 -19.18 -11.98
CA ALA A 202 36.11 -18.03 -11.11
C ALA A 202 35.94 -16.64 -11.78
N ALA A 203 35.77 -15.61 -10.93
CA ALA A 203 35.90 -14.15 -11.13
C ALA A 203 34.82 -13.47 -12.00
N ALA A 204 34.36 -12.23 -11.76
CA ALA A 204 34.89 -11.12 -11.00
C ALA A 204 33.73 -10.26 -10.41
N GLY A 205 34.04 -9.46 -9.39
CA GLY A 205 33.11 -8.56 -8.75
C GLY A 205 32.67 -7.40 -9.63
N ALA A 206 31.48 -6.89 -9.33
CA ALA A 206 31.05 -5.54 -9.69
C ALA A 206 30.30 -4.98 -8.47
N GLU A 207 30.95 -4.03 -7.81
CA GLU A 207 30.30 -3.11 -6.88
C GLU A 207 29.33 -2.20 -7.61
N GLY A 208 28.31 -1.74 -6.87
CA GLY A 208 27.92 -0.33 -6.91
C GLY A 208 26.84 0.06 -7.90
N GLY A 209 25.67 0.39 -7.36
CA GLY A 209 24.68 1.21 -8.07
C GLY A 209 23.28 1.08 -7.47
N VAL A 210 23.06 1.69 -6.31
CA VAL A 210 21.71 1.95 -5.81
C VAL A 210 21.17 3.16 -6.60
N PRO A 211 20.10 3.04 -7.41
CA PRO A 211 19.44 4.24 -7.92
C PRO A 211 18.66 4.86 -6.77
N ALA A 212 19.06 6.06 -6.38
CA ALA A 212 18.41 6.88 -5.38
C ALA A 212 17.20 7.62 -5.99
N ASP A 213 16.20 6.88 -6.48
CA ASP A 213 14.93 7.46 -6.93
C ASP A 213 13.81 7.01 -6.00
N ALA A 214 13.83 7.57 -4.78
CA ALA A 214 12.65 7.51 -3.93
C ALA A 214 11.54 8.36 -4.58
N PRO A 215 10.29 7.87 -4.67
CA PRO A 215 9.19 8.65 -5.23
C PRO A 215 9.09 10.01 -4.52
N PRO A 216 8.95 11.12 -5.27
CA PRO A 216 8.86 12.44 -4.69
C PRO A 216 7.75 12.48 -3.63
N GLY A 217 8.01 13.18 -2.53
CA GLY A 217 7.07 13.26 -1.42
C GLY A 217 5.72 13.78 -1.87
N PHE A 218 4.69 13.36 -1.15
CA PHE A 218 3.35 13.34 -1.65
C PHE A 218 2.57 14.60 -1.22
N GLN A 219 1.77 15.16 -2.13
CA GLN A 219 0.92 16.32 -1.86
C GLN A 219 -0.53 15.86 -1.62
N ARG A 220 -0.80 15.40 -0.38
CA ARG A 220 -2.14 15.11 0.22
C ARG A 220 -2.83 13.80 -0.22
N LYS A 221 -3.20 12.94 0.76
CA LYS A 221 -3.83 11.60 0.49
C LYS A 221 -5.30 11.72 0.13
N PHE A 222 -5.76 12.96 0.06
CA PHE A 222 -7.13 13.37 0.02
C PHE A 222 -7.25 14.38 -1.10
N GLY A 223 -8.15 14.09 -2.04
CA GLY A 223 -8.70 15.10 -2.91
C GLY A 223 -9.09 16.29 -2.06
N ALA A 224 -8.63 17.47 -2.46
CA ALA A 224 -8.85 18.72 -1.74
C ALA A 224 -10.33 18.84 -1.34
N ARG A 225 -10.62 18.72 -0.04
CA ARG A 225 -11.83 19.31 0.54
C ARG A 225 -11.51 20.80 0.69
N ALA A 226 -11.88 21.55 -0.35
CA ALA A 226 -11.99 23.00 -0.31
C ALA A 226 -13.20 23.40 0.54
#